data_AF-A0A5E7H4C3-F1
#
_entry.id   AF-A0A5E7H4C3-F1
#
_cell.length_a   1.000
_cell.length_b   1.000
_cell.length_c   1.000
_cell.angle_alpha   90.00
_cell.angle_beta   90.00
_cell.angle_gamma   90.00
#
_symmetry.space_group_name_H-M   'P 1'
#
loop_
_entity.id
_entity.type
_entity.pdbx_description
1 polymer ?
#
loop_
_entity_poly.entity_id
_entity_poly.type
_entity_poly.pdbx_seq_one_letter_code
_entity_poly.pdbx_strand_id
1 'polypeptide(L)'
;MAKAAIEAHIEILAESGAAIPVAGKPGTHFSNPKYAGCVWALVDADVGRCLGSPQEVSITLPGYLLERIDLHVHHHPEEKNRSAFLTSAALRMLAP
;
A
#
# COMPACT_ATOMS: atom_id res chain seq x y z
N MET A 1 3.50 -18.08 -7.05
CA MET A 1 4.91 -17.89 -6.64
C MET A 1 5.29 -16.41 -6.59
N ALA A 2 5.08 -15.61 -7.66
CA ALA A 2 5.42 -14.18 -7.65
C ALA A 2 4.73 -13.38 -6.51
N LYS A 3 3.41 -13.54 -6.34
CA LYS A 3 2.65 -12.89 -5.25
C LYS A 3 3.24 -13.19 -3.86
N ALA A 4 3.39 -14.46 -3.52
CA ALA A 4 3.93 -14.89 -2.24
C ALA A 4 5.36 -14.38 -1.99
N ALA A 5 6.20 -14.32 -3.02
CA ALA A 5 7.55 -13.77 -2.90
C ALA A 5 7.54 -12.24 -2.65
N ILE A 6 6.62 -11.52 -3.29
CA ILE A 6 6.42 -10.07 -3.05
C ILE A 6 5.95 -9.84 -1.62
N GLU A 7 4.91 -10.56 -1.18
CA GLU A 7 4.35 -10.44 0.17
C GLU A 7 5.39 -10.77 1.24
N ALA A 8 6.09 -11.89 1.12
CA ALA A 8 7.16 -12.28 2.06
C ALA A 8 8.30 -11.26 2.10
N HIS A 9 8.65 -10.64 0.97
CA HIS A 9 9.68 -9.60 0.97
C HIS A 9 9.22 -8.34 1.69
N ILE A 10 7.96 -7.93 1.51
CA ILE A 10 7.38 -6.78 2.21
C ILE A 10 7.35 -7.05 3.72
N GLU A 11 7.01 -8.27 4.16
CA GLU A 11 7.05 -8.65 5.57
C GLU A 11 8.45 -8.47 6.17
N ILE A 12 9.50 -8.95 5.48
CA ILE A 12 10.89 -8.76 5.92
C ILE A 12 11.26 -7.27 6.03
N LEU A 13 10.83 -6.44 5.08
CA LEU A 13 11.07 -5.00 5.13
C LEU A 13 10.35 -4.34 6.31
N ALA A 14 9.11 -4.75 6.58
CA ALA A 14 8.34 -4.26 7.72
C ALA A 14 9.00 -4.65 9.05
N GLU A 15 9.42 -5.91 9.20
CA GLU A 15 10.10 -6.41 10.40
C GLU A 15 11.44 -5.71 10.67
N SER A 16 12.17 -5.35 9.60
CA SER A 16 13.45 -4.65 9.70
C SER A 16 13.32 -3.13 9.82
N GLY A 17 12.10 -2.58 9.79
CA GLY A 17 11.85 -1.13 9.79
C GLY A 17 12.37 -0.41 8.54
N ALA A 18 12.60 -1.15 7.45
CA ALA A 18 13.08 -0.61 6.19
C ALA A 18 11.94 0.04 5.39
N ALA A 19 12.30 0.91 4.45
CA ALA A 19 11.33 1.58 3.59
C ALA A 19 10.59 0.56 2.69
N ILE A 20 9.26 0.61 2.70
CA ILE A 20 8.43 -0.24 1.87
C ILE A 20 8.24 0.42 0.51
N PRO A 21 8.64 -0.24 -0.60
CA PRO A 21 8.57 0.36 -1.92
C PRO A 21 7.12 0.52 -2.38
N VAL A 22 6.84 1.61 -3.08
CA VAL A 22 5.54 1.84 -3.74
C VAL A 22 5.58 1.27 -5.16
N ALA A 23 4.44 0.72 -5.59
CA ALA A 23 4.28 0.23 -6.95
C ALA A 23 4.50 1.37 -7.97
N GLY A 24 5.51 1.19 -8.82
CA GLY A 24 5.81 2.11 -9.92
C GLY A 24 4.82 1.99 -11.09
N LYS A 25 4.87 2.96 -12.00
CA LYS A 25 4.06 2.93 -13.23
C LYS A 25 4.57 1.83 -14.18
N PRO A 26 3.72 0.97 -14.75
CA PRO A 26 4.18 -0.06 -15.69
C PRO A 26 5.00 0.51 -16.88
N GLY A 27 4.64 1.71 -17.35
CA GLY A 27 5.30 2.42 -18.46
C GLY A 27 6.82 2.60 -18.30
N THR A 28 7.32 2.77 -17.08
CA THR A 28 8.76 2.94 -16.82
C THR A 28 9.53 1.65 -17.11
N HIS A 29 8.89 0.50 -16.94
CA HIS A 29 9.51 -0.78 -17.18
C HIS A 29 9.38 -1.24 -18.63
N PHE A 30 8.24 -0.97 -19.28
CA PHE A 30 8.05 -1.25 -20.72
C PHE A 30 9.08 -0.57 -21.61
N SER A 31 9.47 0.66 -21.26
CA SER A 31 10.39 1.48 -22.06
C SER A 31 11.87 1.18 -21.78
N ASN A 32 12.18 0.28 -20.84
CA ASN A 32 13.55 -0.01 -20.42
C ASN A 32 14.16 -1.12 -21.30
N PRO A 33 15.24 -0.85 -22.04
CA PRO A 33 15.88 -1.84 -22.93
C PRO A 33 16.33 -3.12 -22.22
N LYS A 34 16.60 -3.05 -20.91
CA LYS A 34 16.98 -4.22 -20.10
C LYS A 34 15.90 -5.31 -20.07
N TYR A 35 14.64 -4.95 -20.28
CA TYR A 35 13.50 -5.87 -20.26
C TYR A 35 12.92 -6.11 -21.65
N ALA A 36 13.68 -5.84 -22.71
CA ALA A 36 13.25 -6.07 -24.09
C ALA A 36 12.94 -7.56 -24.32
N GLY A 37 11.77 -7.86 -24.89
CA GLY A 37 11.31 -9.23 -25.16
C GLY A 37 10.71 -9.95 -23.94
N CYS A 38 10.64 -9.33 -22.76
CA CYS A 38 9.97 -9.91 -21.60
C CYS A 38 8.45 -9.84 -21.70
N VAL A 39 7.77 -10.79 -21.05
CA VAL A 39 6.32 -10.77 -20.83
C VAL A 39 6.02 -10.11 -19.50
N TRP A 40 4.99 -9.25 -19.49
CA TRP A 40 4.56 -8.50 -18.31
C TRP A 40 3.30 -9.11 -17.70
N ALA A 41 3.24 -9.11 -16.37
CA ALA A 41 2.06 -9.47 -15.59
C ALA A 41 1.90 -8.47 -14.44
N LEU A 42 0.66 -8.11 -14.13
CA LEU A 42 0.33 -7.36 -12.93
C LEU A 42 -0.03 -8.35 -11.81
N VAL A 43 0.54 -8.13 -10.64
CA VAL A 43 0.28 -8.96 -9.46
C VAL A 43 -0.35 -8.07 -8.41
N ASP A 44 -1.53 -8.47 -7.94
CA ASP A 44 -2.22 -7.80 -6.85
C ASP A 44 -1.73 -8.39 -5.50
N ALA A 45 -1.02 -7.55 -4.73
CA ALA A 45 -0.45 -7.87 -3.43
C ALA A 45 -0.96 -6.87 -2.39
N ASP A 46 -1.48 -7.38 -1.28
CA ASP A 46 -2.05 -6.57 -0.21
C ASP A 46 -0.94 -6.16 0.77
N VAL A 47 -0.26 -5.05 0.44
CA VAL A 47 0.84 -4.49 1.24
C VAL A 47 0.42 -4.28 2.70
N GLY A 48 -0.84 -3.89 2.94
CA GLY A 48 -1.35 -3.61 4.29
C GLY A 48 -1.36 -4.84 5.19
N ARG A 49 -1.56 -6.04 4.64
CA ARG A 49 -1.47 -7.31 5.40
C ARG A 49 -0.05 -7.68 5.78
N CYS A 50 0.94 -7.22 5.01
CA CYS A 50 2.35 -7.54 5.20
C CYS A 50 3.05 -6.62 6.22
N LEU A 51 2.34 -5.64 6.80
CA LEU A 51 2.89 -4.70 7.79
C LEU A 51 2.93 -5.26 9.23
N GLY A 52 2.64 -6.55 9.40
CA GLY A 52 2.58 -7.21 10.70
C GLY A 52 1.24 -7.02 11.43
N SER A 53 1.22 -7.40 12.70
CA SER A 53 0.02 -7.35 13.53
C SER A 53 -0.46 -5.91 13.73
N PRO A 54 -1.74 -5.59 13.45
CA PRO A 54 -2.26 -4.25 13.64
C PRO A 54 -2.23 -3.88 15.12
N GLN A 55 -1.75 -2.67 15.41
CA GLN A 55 -1.79 -2.09 16.75
C GLN A 55 -2.97 -1.11 16.83
N GLU A 56 -3.86 -1.30 17.80
CA GLU A 56 -4.95 -0.35 18.07
C GLU A 56 -4.39 0.91 18.76
N VAL A 57 -4.67 2.07 18.17
CA VAL A 57 -4.24 3.38 18.66
C VAL A 57 -5.45 4.30 18.83
N SER A 58 -5.51 5.02 19.95
CA SER A 58 -6.51 6.05 20.18
C SER A 58 -5.95 7.41 19.78
N ILE A 59 -6.64 8.10 18.85
CA ILE A 59 -6.22 9.39 18.30
C ILE A 59 -7.35 10.42 18.39
N THR A 60 -6.98 11.70 18.45
CA THR A 60 -7.95 12.82 18.39
C THR A 60 -7.89 13.46 17.00
N LEU A 61 -9.04 13.56 16.32
CA LEU A 61 -9.18 14.19 15.01
C LEU A 61 -10.20 15.33 15.07
N PRO A 62 -10.02 16.42 14.32
CA PRO A 62 -11.07 17.42 14.13
C PRO A 62 -12.33 16.79 13.53
N GLY A 63 -13.52 17.15 14.04
CA GLY A 63 -14.80 16.54 13.61
C GLY A 63 -15.03 16.63 12.10
N TYR A 64 -14.74 17.80 11.50
CA TYR A 64 -14.82 18.01 10.06
C TYR A 64 -13.92 17.05 9.25
N LEU A 65 -12.72 16.74 9.76
CA LEU A 65 -11.83 15.79 9.09
C LEU A 65 -12.41 14.38 9.15
N LEU A 66 -12.96 13.98 10.31
CA LEU A 66 -13.57 12.65 10.48
C LEU A 66 -14.76 12.45 9.52
N GLU A 67 -15.64 13.45 9.39
CA GLU A 67 -16.75 13.42 8.43
C GLU A 67 -16.27 13.26 6.99
N ARG A 68 -15.19 13.94 6.61
CA ARG A 68 -14.62 13.81 5.26
C ARG A 68 -14.02 12.43 5.01
N ILE A 69 -13.39 11.82 6.01
CA ILE A 69 -12.87 10.45 5.92
C ILE A 69 -14.02 9.47 5.73
N ASP A 70 -15.09 9.60 6.52
CA ASP A 70 -16.28 8.75 6.42
C ASP A 70 -16.93 8.83 5.05
N LEU A 71 -17.10 10.05 4.53
CA LEU A 71 -17.65 10.26 3.19
C LEU A 71 -16.75 9.64 2.11
N HIS A 72 -15.42 9.76 2.25
CA HIS A 72 -14.49 9.19 1.29
C HIS A 72 -14.61 7.66 1.25
N VAL A 73 -14.53 7.00 2.41
CA VAL A 73 -14.66 5.54 2.54
C VAL A 73 -16.02 5.04 2.02
N HIS A 74 -17.08 5.81 2.22
CA HIS A 74 -18.40 5.46 1.69
C HIS A 74 -18.43 5.39 0.14
N HIS A 75 -17.66 6.26 -0.53
CA HIS A 75 -17.62 6.34 -1.99
C HIS A 75 -16.50 5.47 -2.63
N HIS A 76 -15.54 4.99 -1.84
CA HIS A 76 -14.36 4.26 -2.30
C HIS A 76 -14.29 2.89 -1.61
N PRO A 77 -15.08 1.90 -2.07
CA PRO A 77 -15.18 0.58 -1.42
C PRO A 77 -13.87 -0.21 -1.39
N GLU A 78 -12.87 0.17 -2.17
CA GLU A 78 -11.49 -0.31 -2.07
C GLU A 78 -10.86 -0.04 -0.70
N GLU A 79 -11.24 1.07 -0.05
CA GLU A 79 -10.78 1.46 1.28
C GLU A 79 -11.85 1.11 2.32
N LYS A 80 -11.87 -0.15 2.74
CA LYS A 80 -12.96 -0.78 3.51
C LYS A 80 -13.40 -0.07 4.79
N ASN A 81 -12.54 0.72 5.42
CA ASN A 81 -12.81 1.42 6.68
C ASN A 81 -11.83 2.59 6.91
N ARG A 82 -12.08 3.38 7.96
CA ARG A 82 -11.23 4.51 8.38
C ARG A 82 -9.76 4.12 8.54
N SER A 83 -9.49 2.96 9.16
CA SER A 83 -8.12 2.49 9.38
C SER A 83 -7.42 2.18 8.05
N ALA A 84 -8.11 1.56 7.09
CA ALA A 84 -7.58 1.28 5.76
C ALA A 84 -7.23 2.59 5.01
N PHE A 85 -8.12 3.59 5.07
CA PHE A 85 -7.85 4.92 4.52
C PHE A 85 -6.61 5.56 5.16
N LEU A 86 -6.52 5.58 6.49
CA LEU A 86 -5.39 6.17 7.20
C LEU A 86 -4.07 5.46 6.89
N THR A 87 -4.08 4.12 6.81
CA THR A 87 -2.90 3.33 6.40
C THR A 87 -2.48 3.67 4.97
N SER A 88 -3.42 3.66 4.02
CA SER A 88 -3.18 4.03 2.61
C SER A 88 -2.57 5.42 2.48
N ALA A 89 -3.14 6.41 3.16
CA ALA A 89 -2.66 7.79 3.18
C ALA A 89 -1.26 7.91 3.79
N ALA A 90 -1.01 7.23 4.92
CA ALA A 90 0.29 7.23 5.57
C ALA A 90 1.38 6.58 4.70
N LEU A 91 1.10 5.40 4.11
CA LEU A 91 2.01 4.73 3.19
C LEU A 91 2.37 5.60 2.00
N ARG A 92 1.38 6.30 1.41
CA ARG A 92 1.62 7.24 0.32
C ARG A 92 2.49 8.43 0.72
N MET A 93 2.36 8.91 1.95
CA MET A 93 3.13 10.06 2.45
C MET A 93 4.55 9.69 2.88
N LEU A 94 4.74 8.46 3.37
CA LEU A 94 6.04 7.93 3.83
C LEU A 94 6.84 7.24 2.72
N ALA A 95 6.23 7.05 1.55
CA ALA A 95 6.90 6.56 0.36
C ALA A 95 8.05 7.49 -0.05
N PRO A 96 9.25 6.95 -0.37
CA PRO A 96 10.41 7.73 -0.79
C PRO A 96 10.24 8.39 -2.18
#